data_AF-Q64AU8-F1
#
_entry.id   AF-Q64AU8-F1
#
_cell.length_a   1.000
_cell.length_b   1.000
_cell.length_c   1.000
_cell.angle_alpha   90.00
_cell.angle_beta   90.00
_cell.angle_gamma   90.00
#
_symmetry.space_group_name_H-M   'P 1'
#
loop_
_entity.id
_entity.type
_entity.pdbx_description
1 polymer ?
#
loop_
_entity_poly.entity_id
_entity_poly.type
_entity_poly.pdbx_seq_one_letter_code
_entity_poly.pdbx_strand_id
1 'polypeptide(L)'
;MFIKVTVCGTLRNFMLYYVEHGVDFTNVYGDMWEGYYSSIEGMFESLENYLMKNVDKIDIEVTMNRIEDFVNKSNGIGWGFHDNLLDMYVALKFSIKEWNK
;
A
#
# COMPACT_ATOMS: atom_id res chain seq x y z
N MET A 1 1.00 20.29 -27.15
CA MET A 1 1.11 19.02 -26.39
C MET A 1 0.69 19.31 -24.97
N PHE A 2 -0.56 19.02 -24.60
CA PHE A 2 -1.03 19.20 -23.24
C PHE A 2 -0.76 17.91 -22.48
N ILE A 3 0.14 17.96 -21.52
CA ILE A 3 0.28 16.88 -20.53
C ILE A 3 -1.02 16.93 -19.73
N LYS A 4 -1.93 15.99 -19.98
CA LYS A 4 -3.04 15.71 -19.07
C LYS A 4 -2.42 15.19 -17.77
N VAL A 5 -2.11 16.10 -16.84
CA VAL A 5 -1.94 15.73 -15.45
C VAL A 5 -3.35 15.43 -14.94
N THR A 6 -3.73 14.15 -14.96
CA THR A 6 -5.00 13.68 -14.42
C THR A 6 -4.93 13.79 -12.89
N VAL A 7 -5.52 14.83 -12.33
CA VAL A 7 -5.58 15.11 -10.87
C VAL A 7 -6.51 14.13 -10.11
N CYS A 8 -7.01 13.07 -10.76
CA CYS A 8 -7.80 12.00 -10.12
C CYS A 8 -6.93 11.00 -9.32
N GLY A 9 -5.59 11.08 -9.41
CA GLY A 9 -4.65 10.12 -8.82
C GLY A 9 -3.80 10.59 -7.64
N THR A 10 -3.92 11.85 -7.19
CA THR A 10 -3.00 12.43 -6.19
C THR A 10 -3.08 11.75 -4.83
N LEU A 11 -4.31 11.47 -4.35
CA LEU A 11 -4.51 10.90 -3.01
C LEU A 11 -4.05 9.44 -2.95
N ARG A 12 -4.45 8.60 -3.91
CA ARG A 12 -3.95 7.21 -4.02
C ARG A 12 -2.43 7.15 -4.07
N ASN A 13 -1.83 7.97 -4.92
CA ASN A 13 -0.38 7.99 -5.06
C ASN A 13 0.31 8.46 -3.77
N PHE A 14 -0.25 9.44 -3.07
CA PHE A 14 0.26 9.86 -1.75
C PHE A 14 0.22 8.71 -0.74
N MET A 15 -0.89 7.98 -0.62
CA MET A 15 -0.98 6.84 0.30
C MET A 15 0.01 5.73 -0.05
N LEU A 16 0.14 5.40 -1.35
CA LEU A 16 1.14 4.43 -1.82
C LEU A 16 2.56 4.88 -1.45
N TYR A 17 2.91 6.14 -1.76
CA TYR A 17 4.24 6.65 -1.44
C TYR A 17 4.50 6.69 0.06
N TYR A 18 3.51 6.99 0.89
CA TYR A 18 3.67 6.97 2.35
C TYR A 18 4.09 5.59 2.83
N VAL A 19 3.41 4.53 2.38
CA VAL A 19 3.72 3.15 2.79
C VAL A 19 5.05 2.69 2.21
N GLU A 20 5.28 2.92 0.90
CA GLU A 20 6.54 2.59 0.22
C GLU A 20 7.75 3.23 0.91
N HIS A 21 7.70 4.54 1.18
CA HIS A 21 8.79 5.23 1.86
C HIS A 21 8.91 4.80 3.32
N GLY A 22 7.80 4.45 3.96
CA GLY A 22 7.81 3.90 5.31
C GLY A 22 8.65 2.63 5.42
N VAL A 23 8.42 1.69 4.48
CA VAL A 23 9.18 0.43 4.36
C VAL A 23 10.63 0.69 3.96
N ASP A 24 10.86 1.51 2.93
CA ASP A 24 12.21 1.81 2.45
C ASP A 24 13.04 2.52 3.53
N PHE A 25 12.44 3.39 4.33
CA PHE A 25 13.11 4.06 5.44
C PHE A 25 13.59 3.06 6.50
N THR A 26 12.75 2.11 6.91
CA THR A 26 13.17 1.05 7.86
C THR A 26 14.29 0.19 7.28
N ASN A 27 14.21 -0.16 5.99
CA ASN A 27 15.27 -0.92 5.33
C ASN A 27 16.63 -0.17 5.28
N VAL A 28 16.61 1.16 5.24
CA VAL A 28 17.83 1.98 5.21
C VAL A 28 18.37 2.27 6.63
N TYR A 29 17.49 2.60 7.57
CA TYR A 29 17.88 3.13 8.88
C TYR A 29 17.76 2.14 10.04
N GLY A 30 17.21 0.94 9.78
CA GLY A 30 17.05 -0.12 10.77
C GLY A 30 15.71 -0.07 11.51
N ASP A 31 15.61 -0.91 12.54
CA ASP A 31 14.37 -1.12 13.29
C ASP A 31 13.86 0.18 13.95
N MET A 32 12.55 0.40 13.83
CA MET A 32 11.85 1.57 14.34
C MET A 32 10.97 1.20 15.54
N TRP A 33 10.44 2.20 16.27
CA TRP A 33 9.51 1.92 17.37
C TRP A 33 8.15 1.49 16.84
N GLU A 34 7.41 0.68 17.60
CA GLU A 34 6.09 0.11 17.22
C GLU A 34 5.13 1.15 16.61
N GLY A 35 4.98 2.31 17.24
CA GLY A 35 4.09 3.37 16.75
C GLY A 35 4.44 3.93 15.36
N TYR A 36 5.68 3.77 14.90
CA TYR A 36 6.06 4.07 13.52
C TYR A 36 5.42 3.06 12.56
N TYR A 37 5.55 1.76 12.85
CA TYR A 37 4.96 0.68 12.06
C TYR A 37 3.44 0.76 12.03
N SER A 38 2.81 0.99 13.19
CA SER A 38 1.35 1.17 13.29
C SER A 38 0.85 2.34 12.43
N SER A 39 1.66 3.39 12.23
CA SER A 39 1.29 4.50 11.36
C SER A 39 1.29 4.12 9.88
N ILE A 40 2.18 3.22 9.47
CA ILE A 40 2.28 2.71 8.09
C ILE A 40 1.14 1.73 7.81
N GLU A 41 0.89 0.81 8.74
CA GLU A 41 -0.24 -0.13 8.68
C GLU A 41 -1.57 0.63 8.58
N GLY A 42 -1.79 1.65 9.41
CA GLY A 42 -3.00 2.47 9.36
C GLY A 42 -3.17 3.26 8.04
N MET A 43 -2.05 3.69 7.42
CA MET A 43 -2.12 4.29 6.08
C MET A 43 -2.44 3.24 5.02
N PHE A 44 -1.92 2.02 5.15
CA PHE A 44 -2.26 0.94 4.24
C PHE A 44 -3.75 0.56 4.35
N GLU A 45 -4.31 0.50 5.56
CA GLU A 45 -5.75 0.28 5.76
C GLU A 45 -6.58 1.40 5.11
N SER A 46 -6.13 2.65 5.22
CA SER A 46 -6.75 3.79 4.55
C SER A 46 -6.70 3.66 3.02
N LEU A 47 -5.58 3.15 2.49
CA LEU A 47 -5.43 2.85 1.07
C LEU A 47 -6.40 1.75 0.64
N GLU A 48 -6.49 0.62 1.35
CA GLU A 48 -7.43 -0.47 1.03
C GLU A 48 -8.87 0.04 0.93
N ASN A 49 -9.30 0.81 1.93
CA ASN A 49 -10.62 1.43 1.96
C ASN A 49 -10.84 2.38 0.77
N TYR A 50 -9.81 3.14 0.39
CA TYR A 50 -9.86 4.00 -0.80
C TYR A 50 -9.98 3.16 -2.08
N LEU A 51 -9.21 2.09 -2.22
CA LEU A 51 -9.22 1.22 -3.40
C LEU A 51 -10.57 0.55 -3.58
N MET A 52 -11.13 -0.05 -2.53
CA MET A 52 -12.42 -0.73 -2.61
C MET A 52 -13.58 0.20 -3.00
N LYS A 53 -13.51 1.48 -2.64
CA LYS A 53 -14.52 2.50 -3.02
C LYS A 53 -14.36 3.03 -4.45
N ASN A 54 -13.20 2.84 -5.07
CA ASN A 54 -12.84 3.44 -6.35
C ASN A 54 -12.27 2.44 -7.35
N VAL A 55 -12.45 1.13 -7.11
CA VAL A 55 -11.82 0.04 -7.87
C VAL A 55 -12.14 0.12 -9.38
N ASP A 56 -13.33 0.60 -9.75
CA ASP A 56 -13.79 0.83 -11.12
C ASP A 56 -13.19 2.07 -11.80
N LYS A 57 -12.52 2.95 -11.02
CA LYS A 57 -12.04 4.27 -11.46
C LYS A 57 -10.52 4.38 -11.47
N ILE A 58 -9.82 3.33 -11.09
CA ILE A 58 -8.37 3.32 -10.95
C ILE A 58 -7.75 2.18 -11.73
N ASP A 59 -6.49 2.36 -12.11
CA ASP A 59 -5.65 1.29 -12.61
C ASP A 59 -5.27 0.36 -11.44
N ILE A 60 -6.10 -0.66 -11.23
CA ILE A 60 -5.97 -1.59 -10.10
C ILE A 60 -4.77 -2.50 -10.25
N GLU A 61 -4.41 -2.91 -11.47
CA GLU A 61 -3.25 -3.78 -11.73
C GLU A 61 -1.95 -3.08 -11.35
N VAL A 62 -1.73 -1.85 -11.84
CA VAL A 62 -0.55 -1.05 -11.49
C VAL A 62 -0.51 -0.77 -9.99
N THR A 63 -1.67 -0.55 -9.37
CA THR A 63 -1.74 -0.30 -7.93
C THR A 63 -1.36 -1.53 -7.11
N MET A 64 -1.89 -2.70 -7.46
CA MET A 64 -1.60 -3.96 -6.76
C MET A 64 -0.15 -4.39 -6.91
N ASN A 65 0.47 -4.16 -8.07
CA ASN A 65 1.90 -4.44 -8.26
C ASN A 65 2.80 -3.61 -7.33
N ARG A 66 2.44 -2.34 -7.10
CA ARG A 66 3.17 -1.49 -6.14
C ARG A 66 2.98 -1.95 -4.70
N ILE A 67 1.77 -2.39 -4.35
CA ILE A 67 1.47 -2.95 -3.02
C ILE A 67 2.30 -4.21 -2.77
N GLU A 68 2.30 -5.12 -3.74
CA GLU A 68 3.12 -6.34 -3.66
C GLU A 68 4.61 -6.03 -3.51
N ASP A 69 5.14 -5.02 -4.20
CA ASP A 69 6.54 -4.60 -4.07
C ASP A 69 6.88 -4.16 -2.64
N PHE A 70 6.11 -3.25 -2.03
CA PHE A 70 6.43 -2.81 -0.66
C PHE A 70 6.18 -3.91 0.39
N VAL A 71 5.20 -4.81 0.18
CA VAL A 71 4.99 -5.96 1.07
C VAL A 71 6.16 -6.93 0.99
N ASN A 72 6.68 -7.19 -0.20
CA ASN A 72 7.87 -8.04 -0.35
C ASN A 72 9.11 -7.38 0.27
N LYS A 73 9.27 -6.06 0.11
CA LYS A 73 10.37 -5.30 0.72
C LYS A 73 10.30 -5.21 2.24
N SER A 74 9.13 -5.40 2.85
CA SER A 74 9.02 -5.43 4.31
C SER A 74 9.48 -6.75 4.92
N ASN A 75 9.75 -7.78 4.11
CA ASN A 75 10.19 -9.08 4.59
C ASN A 75 11.48 -8.97 5.42
N GLY A 76 11.43 -9.50 6.65
CA GLY A 76 12.52 -9.44 7.61
C GLY A 76 12.49 -8.22 8.54
N ILE A 77 11.57 -7.27 8.35
CA ILE A 77 11.30 -6.21 9.33
C ILE A 77 10.56 -6.82 10.53
N GLY A 78 11.00 -6.47 11.74
CA GLY A 78 10.51 -7.03 13.00
C GLY A 78 9.09 -6.60 13.39
N TRP A 79 8.73 -6.86 14.66
CA TRP A 79 7.46 -6.45 15.27
C TRP A 79 6.19 -7.03 14.64
N GLY A 80 6.31 -8.08 13.83
CA GLY A 80 5.18 -8.60 13.05
C GLY A 80 4.72 -7.67 11.94
N PHE A 81 5.48 -6.60 11.65
CA PHE A 81 5.12 -5.60 10.66
C PHE A 81 4.98 -6.20 9.25
N HIS A 82 5.93 -7.07 8.86
CA HIS A 82 5.81 -7.80 7.60
C HIS A 82 4.55 -8.65 7.53
N ASP A 83 4.29 -9.41 8.59
CA ASP A 83 3.17 -10.34 8.66
C ASP A 83 1.83 -9.57 8.56
N ASN A 84 1.71 -8.44 9.23
CA ASN A 84 0.53 -7.57 9.15
C ASN A 84 0.33 -7.03 7.72
N LEU A 85 1.36 -6.50 7.07
CA LEU A 85 1.26 -6.02 5.69
C LEU A 85 0.92 -7.15 4.71
N LEU A 86 1.46 -8.34 4.92
CA LEU A 86 1.18 -9.51 4.10
C LEU A 86 -0.29 -9.96 4.24
N ASP A 87 -0.80 -10.03 5.46
CA ASP A 87 -2.19 -10.41 5.73
C ASP A 87 -3.18 -9.43 5.08
N MET A 88 -2.91 -8.12 5.22
CA MET A 88 -3.66 -7.04 4.57
C MET A 88 -3.65 -7.19 3.04
N TYR A 89 -2.46 -7.34 2.43
CA TYR A 89 -2.32 -7.54 0.98
C TYR A 89 -3.09 -8.77 0.47
N VAL A 90 -3.01 -9.90 1.17
CA VAL A 90 -3.71 -11.13 0.78
C VAL A 90 -5.22 -10.94 0.84
N ALA A 91 -5.74 -10.32 1.91
CA ALA A 91 -7.16 -10.01 2.06
C ALA A 91 -7.67 -9.04 0.98
N LEU A 92 -6.90 -7.99 0.68
CA LEU A 92 -7.20 -7.03 -0.38
C LEU A 92 -7.25 -7.71 -1.76
N LYS A 93 -6.23 -8.53 -2.08
CA LYS A 93 -6.14 -9.26 -3.35
C LYS A 93 -7.33 -10.19 -3.55
N PHE A 94 -7.76 -10.87 -2.49
CA PHE A 94 -8.98 -11.68 -2.51
C PHE A 94 -10.22 -10.82 -2.77
N SER A 95 -10.35 -9.70 -2.07
CA SER A 95 -11.52 -8.80 -2.18
C SER A 95 -11.67 -8.19 -3.58
N ILE A 96 -10.58 -7.77 -4.20
CA ILE A 96 -10.57 -7.25 -5.59
C ILE A 96 -10.94 -8.36 -6.58
N LYS A 97 -10.48 -9.59 -6.36
CA LYS A 97 -10.84 -10.73 -7.21
C LYS A 97 -12.34 -11.02 -7.15
N GLU A 98 -12.96 -10.97 -5.97
CA GLU A 98 -14.40 -11.16 -5.82
C GLU A 98 -15.21 -10.02 -6.44
N TRP A 99 -14.71 -8.78 -6.40
CA TRP A 99 -15.38 -7.65 -7.05
C TRP A 99 -15.44 -7.77 -8.59
N ASN A 100 -14.44 -8.40 -9.21
CA ASN A 100 -14.34 -8.57 -10.67
C ASN A 100 -15.13 -9.78 -11.22
N LYS A 101 -15.80 -10.57 -10.37
CA LYS A 101 -16.67 -11.68 -10.79
C LYS A 101 -18.07 -11.19 -11.14
#